data_AF-W5TE81-F1
#
_entry.id   AF-W5TE81-F1
#
_cell.length_a   1.000
_cell.length_b   1.000
_cell.length_c   1.000
_cell.angle_alpha   90.00
_cell.angle_beta   90.00
_cell.angle_gamma   90.00
#
_symmetry.space_group_name_H-M   'P 1'
#
loop_
_entity.id
_entity.type
_entity.pdbx_description
1 polymer ?
#
loop_
_entity_poly.entity_id
_entity_poly.type
_entity_poly.pdbx_seq_one_letter_code
_entity_poly.pdbx_strand_id
1 'polypeptide(L)' 'MTARDDLDNELGGPLPALDLLTDQEHADLLILFREARRQEAEGLVQSVNAMISSLPRPFRAPTKKIMFGNLLD' A
#
# COMPACT_ATOMS: atom_id res chain seq x y z
N MET A 1 13.78 -13.64 -11.05
CA MET A 1 13.24 -13.03 -9.83
C MET A 1 12.47 -14.12 -9.12
N THR A 2 12.89 -14.46 -7.90
CA THR A 2 12.24 -15.49 -7.07
C THR A 2 11.19 -14.83 -6.16
N ALA A 3 10.23 -15.60 -5.65
CA ALA A 3 9.24 -15.09 -4.67
C ALA A 3 9.92 -14.49 -3.42
N ARG A 4 11.09 -15.02 -3.08
CA ARG A 4 11.94 -14.50 -2.01
C ARG A 4 12.52 -13.12 -2.33
N ASP A 5 13.14 -12.93 -3.49
CA ASP A 5 13.69 -11.63 -3.88
C ASP A 5 12.60 -10.55 -3.93
N ASP A 6 11.41 -10.91 -4.39
CA ASP A 6 10.26 -10.02 -4.43
C ASP A 6 9.79 -9.64 -3.02
N LEU A 7 9.76 -10.60 -2.08
CA LEU A 7 9.38 -10.36 -0.69
C LEU A 7 10.41 -9.52 0.06
N ASP A 8 11.71 -9.75 -0.18
CA ASP A 8 12.80 -8.92 0.37
C ASP A 8 12.67 -7.46 -0.10
N ASN A 9 12.35 -7.24 -1.38
CA ASN A 9 12.15 -5.89 -1.91
C ASN A 9 10.93 -5.19 -1.29
N GLU A 10 9.82 -5.90 -1.13
CA GLU A 10 8.59 -5.36 -0.53
C GLU A 10 8.76 -5.02 0.97
N LEU A 11 9.61 -5.77 1.68
CA LEU A 11 9.89 -5.58 3.11
C LEU A 11 11.05 -4.61 3.40
N GLY A 12 11.69 -4.06 2.36
CA GLY A 12 12.74 -3.05 2.50
C GLY A 12 14.15 -3.63 2.69
N GLY A 13 14.37 -4.88 2.30
CA GLY A 13 15.67 -5.54 2.27
C GLY A 13 15.64 -6.98 2.79
N PRO A 14 16.80 -7.67 2.77
CA PRO A 14 16.92 -9.05 3.21
C PRO A 14 16.55 -9.23 4.67
N LEU A 15 15.60 -10.13 4.94
CA LEU A 15 15.20 -10.48 6.30
C LEU A 15 15.60 -11.92 6.66
N PRO A 16 16.42 -12.13 7.72
CA PRO A 16 16.84 -13.48 8.13
C PRO A 16 15.69 -14.43 8.47
N ALA A 17 14.52 -13.90 8.81
CA ALA A 17 13.33 -14.71 9.08
C ALA A 17 12.81 -15.44 7.83
N LEU A 18 13.08 -14.91 6.62
CA LEU A 18 12.66 -15.51 5.36
C LEU A 18 13.51 -16.73 4.97
N ASP A 19 14.73 -16.85 5.52
CA ASP A 19 15.58 -18.04 5.32
C ASP A 19 14.97 -19.34 5.84
N LEU A 20 14.00 -19.24 6.75
CA LEU A 20 13.34 -20.38 7.36
C LEU A 20 12.13 -20.87 6.55
N LEU A 21 11.74 -20.14 5.51
CA LEU A 21 10.53 -20.41 4.73
C LEU A 21 10.86 -21.20 3.47
N THR A 22 9.92 -22.05 3.07
CA THR A 22 9.92 -22.70 1.76
C THR A 22 9.54 -21.71 0.66
N ASP A 23 9.84 -22.03 -0.60
CA ASP A 23 9.48 -21.18 -1.74
C ASP A 23 7.96 -20.92 -1.83
N GLN A 24 7.15 -21.91 -1.45
CA GLN A 24 5.69 -21.78 -1.42
C GLN A 24 5.24 -20.78 -0.34
N GLU A 25 5.81 -20.85 0.86
CA GLU A 25 5.49 -19.93 1.96
C GLU A 25 5.92 -18.49 1.64
N HIS A 26 7.03 -18.30 0.92
CA HIS A 26 7.41 -16.99 0.39
C HIS A 26 6.36 -16.43 -0.57
N ALA A 27 5.87 -17.26 -1.50
CA ALA A 27 4.85 -16.84 -2.45
C ALA A 27 3.54 -16.47 -1.75
N ASP A 28 3.11 -17.27 -0.77
CA ASP A 28 1.89 -17.01 -0.02
C ASP A 28 2.00 -15.73 0.84
N LEU A 29 3.14 -15.52 1.51
CA LEU A 29 3.41 -14.28 2.25
C LEU A 29 3.47 -13.06 1.35
N LEU A 30 4.08 -13.18 0.17
CA LEU A 30 4.14 -12.10 -0.81
C LEU A 30 2.74 -11.68 -1.27
N ILE A 31 1.86 -12.64 -1.52
CA ILE A 31 0.47 -12.37 -1.88
C ILE A 31 -0.25 -11.68 -0.72
N LEU A 32 -0.11 -12.20 0.50
CA LEU A 32 -0.75 -11.63 1.68
C LEU A 32 -0.28 -10.20 1.95
N PHE A 33 1.01 -9.94 1.82
CA PHE A 33 1.60 -8.62 2.02
C PHE A 33 1.10 -7.61 0.98
N ARG A 34 1.08 -7.98 -0.31
CA ARG A 34 0.56 -7.13 -1.38
C ARG A 34 -0.93 -6.83 -1.20
N GLU A 35 -1.70 -7.82 -0.78
CA GLU A 35 -3.12 -7.66 -0.47
C GLU A 35 -3.33 -6.68 0.70
N ALA A 36 -2.58 -6.85 1.78
CA ALA A 36 -2.62 -5.95 2.93
C ALA A 36 -2.25 -4.51 2.55
N ARG A 37 -1.18 -4.31 1.78
CA ARG A 37 -0.80 -2.97 1.29
C ARG A 37 -1.85 -2.34 0.40
N ARG A 38 -2.52 -3.13 -0.45
CA ARG A 38 -3.63 -2.63 -1.27
C ARG A 38 -4.79 -2.17 -0.39
N GLN A 39 -5.18 -2.97 0.60
CA GLN A 39 -6.26 -2.61 1.53
C GLN A 39 -5.91 -1.38 2.37
N GLU A 40 -4.66 -1.24 2.83
CA GLU A 40 -4.21 -0.03 3.52
C GLU A 40 -4.31 1.21 2.63
N ALA A 41 -3.85 1.12 1.38
CA ALA A 41 -3.93 2.23 0.44
C ALA A 41 -5.39 2.62 0.15
N GLU A 42 -6.27 1.64 -0.09
CA GLU A 42 -7.70 1.88 -0.28
C GLU A 42 -8.36 2.51 0.95
N GLY A 43 -8.04 2.02 2.15
CA GLY A 43 -8.54 2.57 3.41
C GLY A 43 -8.08 4.00 3.66
N LEU A 44 -6.83 4.32 3.30
CA LEU A 44 -6.29 5.68 3.36
C LEU A 44 -7.02 6.60 2.37
N VAL A 45 -7.20 6.18 1.12
CA VAL A 45 -7.95 6.93 0.10
C VAL A 45 -9.37 7.20 0.57
N GLN A 46 -10.06 6.21 1.14
CA GLN A 46 -11.41 6.37 1.68
C GLN A 46 -11.45 7.37 2.83
N SER A 47 -10.50 7.30 3.75
CA SER A 47 -10.38 8.23 4.88
C SER A 47 -10.15 9.67 4.40
N VAL A 48 -9.28 9.86 3.41
CA VAL A 48 -9.06 11.17 2.78
C VAL A 48 -10.32 11.67 2.08
N ASN A 49 -11.00 10.82 1.31
CA ASN A 49 -12.23 11.21 0.63
C ASN A 49 -13.32 11.60 1.62
N ALA A 50 -13.44 10.89 2.75
CA ALA A 50 -14.36 11.23 3.83
C ALA A 50 -14.03 12.62 4.41
N MET A 51 -12.75 12.89 4.73
CA MET A 51 -12.31 14.20 5.21
C MET A 51 -12.64 15.31 4.20
N ILE A 52 -12.31 15.13 2.92
CA ILE A 52 -12.53 16.13 1.86
C ILE A 52 -14.02 16.34 1.60
N SER A 53 -14.85 15.32 1.76
CA SER A 53 -16.30 15.44 1.57
C SER A 53 -16.94 16.43 2.52
N SER A 54 -16.32 16.69 3.69
CA SER A 54 -16.76 17.71 4.65
C SER A 54 -16.58 19.14 4.14
N LEU A 55 -15.72 19.36 3.14
CA LEU A 55 -15.49 20.67 2.54
C LEU A 55 -16.63 21.07 1.58
N PRO A 56 -16.92 22.37 1.44
CA PRO A 56 -17.81 22.86 0.38
C PRO A 56 -17.30 22.43 -0.99
N ARG A 57 -18.22 22.04 -1.89
CA ARG A 57 -17.92 21.46 -3.22
C ARG A 57 -16.80 22.17 -4.01
N PRO A 58 -16.73 23.52 -4.07
CA PRO A 58 -15.69 24.22 -4.83
C PRO A 58 -14.26 23.93 -4.34
N PHE A 59 -14.10 23.61 -3.05
CA PHE A 59 -12.78 23.44 -2.43
C PHE A 59 -12.29 21.99 -2.38
N ARG A 60 -13.13 21.01 -2.72
CA ARG A 60 -12.79 19.58 -2.58
C ARG A 60 -11.61 19.17 -3.45
N ALA A 61 -11.71 19.40 -4.75
CA ALA A 61 -10.67 19.07 -5.73
C ALA A 61 -9.34 19.84 -5.49
N PRO A 62 -9.33 21.17 -5.30
CA PRO A 62 -8.08 21.88 -5.05
C PRO A 62 -7.43 21.45 -3.73
N THR A 63 -8.21 21.18 -2.67
CA THR A 63 -7.63 20.71 -1.40
C THR A 63 -7.02 19.32 -1.54
N LYS A 64 -7.68 18.39 -2.25
CA LYS A 64 -7.12 17.06 -2.55
C LYS A 64 -5.76 17.19 -3.24
N LYS A 65 -5.69 18.03 -4.28
CA LYS A 65 -4.49 18.24 -5.09
C LYS A 65 -3.35 18.92 -4.32
N ILE A 66 -3.64 19.88 -3.44
CA ILE A 66 -2.62 20.57 -2.64
C ILE A 66 -2.05 19.65 -1.56
N MET A 67 -2.91 18.92 -0.84
CA MET A 67 -2.50 18.08 0.29
C MET A 67 -1.83 16.77 -0.15
N PHE A 68 -2.27 16.18 -1.27
CA PHE A 68 -1.89 14.81 -1.65
C PHE A 68 -1.32 14.68 -3.06
N GLY A 69 -1.24 15.76 -3.84
CA GLY A 69 -0.70 15.72 -5.21
C GLY A 69 -1.42 14.71 -6.10
N ASN A 70 -0.65 13.82 -6.74
CA ASN A 70 -1.14 12.71 -7.58
C ASN A 70 -1.08 11.35 -6.85
N LEU A 71 -0.89 11.31 -5.53
CA LEU A 71 -0.74 10.06 -4.77
C LEU A 71 -2.07 9.28 -4.61
N LEU A 72 -3.20 9.89 -4.95
CA LEU A 72 -4.55 9.38 -4.72
C LEU A 72 -5.40 9.36 -6.01
N ASP A 73 -4.77 9.47 -7.18
CA ASP A 73 -5.40 9.43 -8.50
C ASP A 73 -5.12 8.10 -9.21
#